data_AF-A0A2P5CWZ3-F1
#
_entry.id   AF-A0A2P5CWZ3-F1
#
_cell.length_a   1.000
_cell.length_b   1.000
_cell.length_c   1.000
_cell.angle_alpha   90.00
_cell.angle_beta   90.00
_cell.angle_gamma   90.00
#
_symmetry.space_group_name_H-M   'P 1'
#
loop_
_entity.id
_entity.type
_entity.pdbx_description
1 polymer ?
#
loop_
_entity_poly.entity_id
_entity_poly.type
_entity_poly.pdbx_seq_one_letter_code
_entity_poly.pdbx_strand_id
1 'polypeptide(L)'
;MDLPDLSPPNLELEIASSQLSIEQAFLLLDWIRLLRTKGFNIPERFKEGIQNGKWMKTYTGYKSPRKAVLPNEMGREMFVLMKHILKDISVIDQEFYSNKMSMYQETDHCPICLSCFFWNENRAGLFFADIHWFLEAKECDRRGMALKKGKWLKTHQGYNAPEGSVLLLSKIEAAFCLTTTDLLVVDEAHYGSQLGSFLPELKLLGVIIDFVESLKLIAEKASFPPHLPFVTSDFGLLMLKCIKCSGPNATRLIERVRGQPWLKTTFGFKSSSEITFPNSRWDSLARALQIPTIDELYYGDELSYYLSDVSATGVAVDRANIIEMIAAEFKSLSLSFKLGPDIVLSMLDCFKEMRRASSSRCSELQWLHTEKQLKTRHGYKAPTESIIFSMKWAAVSCFVDLPIIDDVFYSIVIYKYKDELQIMGIITDFEGGAGLVLEGLKSPIEPEIVTANGTMALLKCLKSALSEHRDQSAPESFLKNISKNKCLKTATGYLVPGECVLFSSAWGKILKQTDVASIDITETSLIKRLYNFLSQFNCKPEKLEESNSQVWIPNLVGDGGKWVNTDFCIIRDKNDLFGSRLYSVSQFYKPELLHDYFLPLLESENFLQWMNISGYGMIGC
;
A
#
# COMPACT_ATOMS: atom_id res chain seq x y z
N MET A 1 -9.04 -25.12 -87.97
CA MET A 1 -7.76 -25.00 -88.70
C MET A 1 -6.86 -26.11 -88.17
N ASP A 2 -6.39 -26.99 -89.03
CA ASP A 2 -5.41 -28.00 -88.65
C ASP A 2 -4.09 -27.30 -88.32
N LEU A 3 -3.53 -27.58 -87.15
CA LEU A 3 -2.23 -27.03 -86.74
C LEU A 3 -1.14 -27.64 -87.63
N PRO A 4 -0.27 -26.82 -88.25
CA PRO A 4 0.75 -27.35 -89.15
C PRO A 4 1.75 -28.20 -88.37
N ASP A 5 1.96 -29.43 -88.84
CA ASP A 5 2.96 -30.35 -88.31
C ASP A 5 4.36 -30.05 -88.87
N LEU A 6 4.77 -28.79 -88.79
CA LEU A 6 6.02 -28.28 -89.34
C LEU A 6 6.73 -27.45 -88.28
N SER A 7 8.05 -27.63 -88.17
CA SER A 7 8.89 -26.78 -87.34
C SER A 7 8.79 -25.32 -87.79
N PRO A 8 8.59 -24.36 -86.86
CA PRO A 8 8.50 -22.95 -87.22
C PRO A 8 9.85 -22.45 -87.78
N PRO A 9 9.84 -21.47 -88.69
CA PRO A 9 11.06 -20.86 -89.20
C PRO A 9 11.81 -20.13 -88.07
N ASN A 10 13.15 -20.07 -88.14
CA ASN A 10 13.97 -19.29 -87.19
C ASN A 10 13.91 -17.78 -87.51
N LEU A 11 12.69 -17.23 -87.50
CA LEU A 11 12.35 -15.84 -87.79
C LEU A 11 11.43 -15.33 -86.67
N GLU A 12 11.47 -14.03 -86.41
CA GLU A 12 10.55 -13.40 -85.47
C GLU A 12 9.11 -13.50 -86.00
N LEU A 13 8.20 -13.94 -85.15
CA LEU A 13 6.79 -14.06 -85.52
C LEU A 13 6.15 -12.65 -85.52
N GLU A 14 6.07 -11.99 -86.68
CA GLU A 14 5.48 -10.63 -86.79
C GLU A 14 4.06 -10.55 -86.24
N ILE A 15 3.29 -11.65 -86.35
CA ILE A 15 1.93 -11.76 -85.83
C ILE A 15 1.90 -11.61 -84.30
N ALA A 16 2.92 -12.09 -83.58
CA ALA A 16 3.05 -11.92 -82.13
C ALA A 16 3.40 -10.46 -81.74
N SER A 17 3.87 -9.64 -82.67
CA SER A 17 4.09 -8.20 -82.44
C SER A 17 2.80 -7.37 -82.45
N SER A 18 1.66 -7.98 -82.81
CA SER A 18 0.33 -7.37 -82.89
C SER A 18 -0.66 -7.93 -81.86
N GLN A 19 -1.85 -7.34 -81.75
CA GLN A 19 -2.90 -7.82 -80.83
C GLN A 19 -3.54 -9.09 -81.38
N LEU A 20 -3.47 -10.21 -80.66
CA LEU A 20 -4.11 -11.46 -81.08
C LEU A 20 -5.54 -11.57 -80.56
N SER A 21 -6.41 -12.15 -81.37
CA SER A 21 -7.73 -12.61 -80.91
C SER A 21 -7.57 -13.79 -79.94
N ILE A 22 -8.61 -14.08 -79.15
CA ILE A 22 -8.63 -15.21 -78.22
C ILE A 22 -8.33 -16.55 -78.95
N GLU A 23 -8.89 -16.73 -80.15
CA GLU A 23 -8.71 -17.92 -80.99
C GLU A 23 -7.28 -18.04 -81.51
N GLN A 24 -6.69 -16.93 -81.96
CA GLN A 24 -5.30 -16.89 -82.43
C GLN A 24 -4.30 -17.13 -81.31
N ALA A 25 -4.57 -16.59 -80.12
CA ALA A 25 -3.76 -16.82 -78.93
C ALA A 25 -3.77 -18.30 -78.52
N PHE A 26 -4.94 -18.96 -78.49
CA PHE A 26 -5.00 -20.39 -78.18
C PHE A 26 -4.39 -21.26 -79.29
N LEU A 27 -4.60 -20.94 -80.57
CA LEU A 27 -3.94 -21.66 -81.66
C LEU A 27 -2.41 -21.58 -81.56
N LEU A 28 -1.86 -20.42 -81.20
CA LEU A 28 -0.43 -20.26 -80.96
C LEU A 28 0.06 -21.12 -79.78
N LEU A 29 -0.69 -21.12 -78.67
CA LEU A 29 -0.37 -21.92 -77.48
C LEU A 29 -0.46 -23.44 -77.75
N ASP A 30 -1.51 -23.88 -78.44
CA ASP A 30 -1.70 -25.27 -78.87
C ASP A 30 -0.61 -25.70 -79.85
N TRP A 31 -0.18 -24.81 -80.75
CA TRP A 31 0.92 -25.11 -81.66
C TRP A 31 2.24 -25.31 -80.92
N ILE A 32 2.56 -24.43 -79.96
CA ILE A 32 3.74 -24.56 -79.10
C ILE A 32 3.70 -25.87 -78.32
N ARG A 33 2.52 -26.24 -77.79
CA ARG A 33 2.31 -27.51 -77.08
C ARG A 33 2.49 -28.71 -78.00
N LEU A 34 1.94 -28.67 -79.22
CA LEU A 34 2.07 -29.72 -80.22
C LEU A 34 3.54 -29.95 -80.61
N LEU A 35 4.26 -28.87 -80.92
CA LEU A 35 5.69 -28.91 -81.27
C LEU A 35 6.52 -29.57 -80.16
N ARG A 36 6.20 -29.28 -78.89
CA ARG A 36 6.82 -29.92 -77.72
C ARG A 36 6.48 -31.40 -77.61
N THR A 37 5.20 -31.78 -77.71
CA THR A 37 4.79 -33.20 -77.61
C THR A 37 5.45 -34.08 -78.66
N LYS A 38 5.83 -33.49 -79.80
CA LYS A 38 6.55 -34.16 -80.90
C LYS A 38 8.08 -34.05 -80.81
N GLY A 39 8.62 -33.36 -79.79
CA GLY A 39 10.06 -33.23 -79.56
C GLY A 39 10.77 -32.26 -80.50
N PHE A 40 10.05 -31.37 -81.21
CA PHE A 40 10.67 -30.36 -82.07
C PHE A 40 11.34 -29.27 -81.25
N ASN A 41 12.56 -28.89 -81.62
CA ASN A 41 13.26 -27.77 -81.00
C ASN A 41 12.70 -26.44 -81.52
N ILE A 42 12.28 -25.55 -80.61
CA ILE A 42 11.73 -24.24 -80.97
C ILE A 42 12.91 -23.28 -81.22
N PRO A 43 13.04 -22.69 -82.42
CA PRO A 43 14.14 -21.77 -82.71
C PRO A 43 14.13 -20.53 -81.80
N GLU A 44 15.30 -20.08 -81.37
CA GLU A 44 15.42 -18.99 -80.38
C GLU A 44 14.80 -17.67 -80.84
N ARG A 45 14.94 -17.27 -82.12
CA ARG A 45 14.34 -16.01 -82.61
C ARG A 45 12.81 -16.05 -82.63
N PHE A 46 12.24 -17.23 -82.91
CA PHE A 46 10.80 -17.44 -82.87
C PHE A 46 10.27 -17.38 -81.43
N LYS A 47 10.99 -18.02 -80.50
CA LYS A 47 10.71 -17.96 -79.06
C LYS A 47 10.80 -16.54 -78.50
N GLU A 48 11.85 -15.79 -78.84
CA GLU A 48 11.99 -14.38 -78.45
C GLU A 48 10.87 -13.50 -79.03
N GLY A 49 10.46 -13.73 -80.28
CA GLY A 49 9.33 -13.04 -80.90
C GLY A 49 8.02 -13.27 -80.14
N ILE A 50 7.74 -14.50 -79.71
CA ILE A 50 6.56 -14.82 -78.91
C ILE A 50 6.64 -14.21 -77.51
N GLN A 51 7.79 -14.31 -76.85
CA GLN A 51 8.00 -13.84 -75.48
C GLN A 51 7.96 -12.31 -75.34
N ASN A 52 8.48 -11.60 -76.34
CA ASN A 52 8.57 -10.14 -76.34
C ASN A 52 7.41 -9.47 -77.09
N GLY A 53 6.67 -10.22 -77.91
CA GLY A 53 5.56 -9.72 -78.71
C GLY A 53 4.38 -9.23 -77.87
N LYS A 54 3.72 -8.13 -78.28
CA LYS A 54 2.63 -7.48 -77.53
C LYS A 54 1.25 -8.05 -77.83
N TRP A 55 1.11 -9.37 -77.74
CA TRP A 55 -0.12 -10.06 -78.10
C TRP A 55 -0.98 -10.50 -76.91
N MET A 56 -0.43 -10.50 -75.69
CA MET A 56 -1.14 -11.02 -74.53
C MET A 56 -2.03 -9.93 -73.91
N LYS A 57 -3.35 -10.16 -73.92
CA LYS A 57 -4.33 -9.31 -73.24
C LYS A 57 -4.17 -9.32 -71.71
N THR A 58 -4.03 -8.14 -71.12
CA THR A 58 -4.01 -7.89 -69.67
C THR A 58 -5.01 -6.78 -69.33
N TYR A 59 -5.29 -6.58 -68.03
CA TYR A 59 -6.16 -5.48 -67.56
C TYR A 59 -5.62 -4.08 -67.89
N THR A 60 -4.33 -3.96 -68.24
CA THR A 60 -3.66 -2.69 -68.59
C THR A 60 -3.38 -2.58 -70.09
N GLY A 61 -3.99 -3.44 -70.91
CA GLY A 61 -3.87 -3.47 -72.37
C GLY A 61 -3.14 -4.71 -72.87
N TYR A 62 -2.67 -4.68 -74.12
CA TYR A 62 -1.88 -5.78 -74.68
C TYR A 62 -0.40 -5.61 -74.33
N LYS A 63 0.19 -6.66 -73.75
CA LYS A 63 1.55 -6.64 -73.19
C LYS A 63 2.33 -7.88 -73.64
N SER A 64 3.64 -7.84 -73.45
CA SER A 64 4.51 -8.98 -73.73
C SER A 64 4.30 -10.09 -72.70
N PRO A 65 4.23 -11.37 -73.10
CA PRO A 65 4.11 -12.47 -72.15
C PRO A 65 5.16 -12.45 -71.03
N ARG A 66 6.41 -12.06 -71.32
CA ARG A 66 7.47 -11.86 -70.30
C ARG A 66 7.15 -10.84 -69.20
N LYS A 67 6.20 -9.94 -69.45
CA LYS A 67 5.78 -8.89 -68.50
C LYS A 67 4.38 -9.16 -67.93
N ALA A 68 3.73 -10.22 -68.40
CA ALA A 68 2.35 -10.53 -68.05
C ALA A 68 2.29 -11.51 -66.89
N VAL A 69 1.30 -11.33 -66.02
CA VAL A 69 1.17 -12.07 -64.76
C VAL A 69 -0.10 -12.89 -64.77
N LEU A 70 -0.02 -14.19 -64.51
CA LEU A 70 -1.17 -15.09 -64.44
C LEU A 70 -1.66 -15.24 -62.97
N PRO A 71 -2.78 -14.63 -62.56
CA PRO A 71 -3.30 -14.79 -61.19
C PRO A 71 -4.07 -16.10 -61.03
N ASN A 72 -4.01 -16.74 -59.85
CA ASN A 72 -4.95 -17.79 -59.46
C ASN A 72 -6.30 -17.20 -58.99
N GLU A 73 -7.18 -18.02 -58.41
CA GLU A 73 -8.52 -17.58 -57.97
C GLU A 73 -8.50 -16.45 -56.93
N MET A 74 -7.77 -16.61 -55.81
CA MET A 74 -7.55 -15.52 -54.84
C MET A 74 -6.76 -14.34 -55.45
N GLY A 75 -5.81 -14.65 -56.35
CA GLY A 75 -5.11 -13.77 -57.29
C GLY A 75 -6.01 -12.70 -57.88
N ARG A 76 -7.08 -13.19 -58.50
CA ARG A 76 -8.09 -12.36 -59.15
C ARG A 76 -8.83 -11.52 -58.13
N GLU A 77 -9.25 -12.11 -57.01
CA GLU A 77 -10.01 -11.40 -55.98
C GLU A 77 -9.22 -10.22 -55.37
N MET A 78 -7.97 -10.42 -54.92
CA MET A 78 -7.24 -9.25 -54.40
C MET A 78 -6.70 -8.34 -55.51
N PHE A 79 -6.47 -8.82 -56.73
CA PHE A 79 -6.22 -7.89 -57.84
C PHE A 79 -7.43 -6.98 -58.09
N VAL A 80 -8.66 -7.50 -57.99
CA VAL A 80 -9.87 -6.67 -58.07
C VAL A 80 -9.90 -5.63 -56.95
N LEU A 81 -9.57 -6.02 -55.71
CA LEU A 81 -9.48 -5.09 -54.57
C LEU A 81 -8.35 -4.04 -54.74
N MET A 82 -7.21 -4.45 -55.28
CA MET A 82 -5.98 -3.65 -55.41
C MET A 82 -5.77 -3.06 -56.80
N LYS A 83 -6.74 -3.18 -57.71
CA LYS A 83 -6.63 -2.76 -59.13
C LYS A 83 -6.20 -1.30 -59.28
N HIS A 84 -6.64 -0.47 -58.34
CA HIS A 84 -6.33 0.95 -58.29
C HIS A 84 -4.89 1.24 -57.82
N ILE A 85 -4.25 0.32 -57.10
CA ILE A 85 -2.88 0.39 -56.57
C ILE A 85 -1.89 -0.23 -57.56
N LEU A 86 -2.27 -1.36 -58.20
CA LEU A 86 -1.41 -2.15 -59.07
C LEU A 86 -1.56 -1.79 -60.56
N LYS A 87 -1.81 -0.51 -60.88
CA LYS A 87 -2.07 -0.03 -62.26
C LYS A 87 -0.95 -0.31 -63.25
N ASP A 88 0.28 -0.54 -62.76
CA ASP A 88 1.45 -0.82 -63.59
C ASP A 88 1.72 -2.33 -63.75
N ILE A 89 0.97 -3.20 -63.08
CA ILE A 89 1.12 -4.66 -63.19
C ILE A 89 0.25 -5.16 -64.35
N SER A 90 0.86 -5.91 -65.25
CA SER A 90 0.20 -6.42 -66.45
C SER A 90 -0.44 -7.79 -66.16
N VAL A 91 -1.47 -7.82 -65.32
CA VAL A 91 -2.19 -9.05 -64.95
C VAL A 91 -3.06 -9.53 -66.11
N ILE A 92 -2.88 -10.78 -66.53
CA ILE A 92 -3.60 -11.43 -67.64
C ILE A 92 -5.10 -11.36 -67.37
N ASP A 93 -5.84 -10.91 -68.38
CA ASP A 93 -7.29 -10.81 -68.34
C ASP A 93 -7.89 -12.22 -68.48
N GLN A 94 -8.07 -12.90 -67.35
CA GLN A 94 -8.59 -14.26 -67.33
C GLN A 94 -10.03 -14.34 -67.84
N GLU A 95 -10.84 -13.30 -67.67
CA GLU A 95 -12.20 -13.24 -68.22
C GLU A 95 -12.16 -13.23 -69.75
N PHE A 96 -11.28 -12.42 -70.34
CA PHE A 96 -11.06 -12.41 -71.79
C PHE A 96 -10.66 -13.80 -72.32
N TYR A 97 -9.84 -14.56 -71.57
CA TYR A 97 -9.44 -15.93 -71.95
C TYR A 97 -10.33 -17.05 -71.42
N SER A 98 -11.52 -16.73 -70.89
CA SER A 98 -12.45 -17.72 -70.32
C SER A 98 -11.83 -18.63 -69.24
N ASN A 99 -10.88 -18.11 -68.46
CA ASN A 99 -10.11 -18.83 -67.43
C ASN A 99 -9.31 -20.05 -67.93
N LYS A 100 -9.09 -20.20 -69.25
CA LYS A 100 -8.41 -21.37 -69.84
C LYS A 100 -6.89 -21.23 -69.90
N MET A 101 -6.33 -20.07 -69.57
CA MET A 101 -4.88 -19.82 -69.62
C MET A 101 -4.08 -20.64 -68.61
N SER A 102 -4.69 -21.02 -67.49
CA SER A 102 -4.09 -21.94 -66.50
C SER A 102 -3.76 -23.33 -67.09
N MET A 103 -4.47 -23.77 -68.13
CA MET A 103 -4.23 -25.06 -68.79
C MET A 103 -2.91 -25.16 -69.55
N TYR A 104 -2.22 -24.03 -69.74
CA TYR A 104 -0.93 -23.92 -70.45
C TYR A 104 0.22 -23.62 -69.48
N GLN A 105 -0.01 -23.76 -68.18
CA GLN A 105 0.95 -23.62 -67.10
C GLN A 105 1.70 -24.96 -66.91
N GLU A 106 2.99 -25.01 -67.26
CA GLU A 106 3.84 -26.20 -67.04
C GLU A 106 5.15 -25.81 -66.32
N THR A 107 5.61 -26.68 -65.41
CA THR A 107 6.35 -26.30 -64.20
C THR A 107 7.84 -26.01 -64.35
N ASP A 108 8.51 -26.42 -65.42
CA ASP A 108 9.96 -26.17 -65.53
C ASP A 108 10.34 -26.00 -67.00
N HIS A 109 10.45 -24.77 -67.48
CA HIS A 109 10.85 -24.39 -68.86
C HIS A 109 9.67 -24.14 -69.82
N CYS A 110 8.83 -23.17 -69.47
CA CYS A 110 7.87 -22.58 -70.42
C CYS A 110 8.59 -21.61 -71.38
N PRO A 111 8.55 -21.82 -72.71
CA PRO A 111 9.12 -20.90 -73.70
C PRO A 111 8.35 -19.57 -73.80
N ILE A 112 7.26 -19.37 -73.06
CA ILE A 112 6.52 -18.10 -73.02
C ILE A 112 6.87 -17.29 -71.76
N CYS A 113 7.64 -17.88 -70.82
CA CYS A 113 7.99 -17.26 -69.55
C CYS A 113 6.77 -16.59 -68.89
N LEU A 114 5.71 -17.37 -68.67
CA LEU A 114 4.62 -16.99 -67.76
C LEU A 114 5.05 -17.02 -66.28
N SER A 115 6.36 -17.18 -66.01
CA SER A 115 7.01 -16.84 -64.75
C SER A 115 6.83 -15.33 -64.56
N CYS A 116 6.16 -14.77 -63.57
CA CYS A 116 5.93 -15.21 -62.20
C CYS A 116 4.73 -14.41 -61.68
N PHE A 117 3.82 -15.04 -60.95
CA PHE A 117 3.30 -14.66 -59.62
C PHE A 117 2.30 -15.76 -59.30
N PHE A 118 2.75 -16.76 -58.55
CA PHE A 118 1.83 -17.72 -57.97
C PHE A 118 1.28 -17.11 -56.69
N TRP A 119 0.11 -16.50 -56.75
CA TRP A 119 -0.77 -16.66 -55.60
C TRP A 119 -1.19 -18.13 -55.67
N ASN A 120 -0.86 -18.93 -54.67
CA ASN A 120 -1.22 -20.36 -54.61
C ASN A 120 -2.09 -20.59 -53.38
N GLU A 121 -2.88 -21.66 -53.37
CA GLU A 121 -4.04 -21.90 -52.49
C GLU A 121 -3.78 -22.02 -50.97
N ASN A 122 -2.58 -21.71 -50.48
CA ASN A 122 -2.29 -21.74 -49.05
C ASN A 122 -2.25 -20.32 -48.46
N ARG A 123 -3.41 -19.94 -47.88
CA ARG A 123 -3.67 -18.89 -46.87
C ARG A 123 -2.60 -17.80 -46.71
N ALA A 124 -2.85 -16.56 -47.17
CA ALA A 124 -2.10 -15.31 -46.85
C ALA A 124 -0.56 -15.30 -47.04
N GLY A 125 0.17 -16.21 -46.40
CA GLY A 125 1.24 -17.02 -46.99
C GLY A 125 2.05 -16.40 -48.12
N LEU A 126 1.69 -16.82 -49.33
CA LEU A 126 2.49 -16.52 -50.52
C LEU A 126 2.36 -15.07 -50.99
N PHE A 127 1.30 -14.35 -50.63
CA PHE A 127 1.14 -12.93 -50.97
C PHE A 127 2.24 -12.07 -50.33
N PHE A 128 2.59 -12.34 -49.07
CA PHE A 128 3.67 -11.64 -48.39
C PHE A 128 5.05 -12.09 -48.88
N ALA A 129 5.24 -13.37 -49.19
CA ALA A 129 6.48 -13.87 -49.79
C ALA A 129 6.77 -13.26 -51.17
N ASP A 130 5.73 -13.06 -52.00
CA ASP A 130 5.84 -12.38 -53.29
C ASP A 130 6.15 -10.88 -53.12
N ILE A 131 5.61 -10.24 -52.07
CA ILE A 131 5.96 -8.86 -51.68
C ILE A 131 7.40 -8.77 -51.19
N HIS A 132 7.91 -9.77 -50.45
CA HIS A 132 9.29 -9.82 -49.99
C HIS A 132 10.27 -9.75 -51.18
N TRP A 133 10.10 -10.65 -52.15
CA TRP A 133 10.89 -10.67 -53.37
C TRP A 133 10.80 -9.32 -54.13
N PHE A 134 9.61 -8.74 -54.18
CA PHE A 134 9.37 -7.46 -54.85
C PHE A 134 10.02 -6.25 -54.14
N LEU A 135 10.06 -6.26 -52.81
CA LEU A 135 10.69 -5.21 -52.00
C LEU A 135 12.22 -5.33 -51.97
N GLU A 136 12.76 -6.55 -52.01
CA GLU A 136 14.20 -6.81 -52.04
C GLU A 136 14.86 -6.52 -53.39
N ALA A 137 14.13 -6.65 -54.50
CA ALA A 137 14.65 -6.49 -55.86
C ALA A 137 15.15 -5.06 -56.22
N LYS A 138 15.21 -4.11 -55.26
CA LYS A 138 15.78 -2.74 -55.38
C LYS A 138 15.26 -1.85 -56.53
N GLU A 139 14.25 -2.29 -57.28
CA GLU A 139 13.82 -1.63 -58.51
C GLU A 139 12.35 -1.18 -58.44
N CYS A 140 11.98 -0.36 -57.42
CA CYS A 140 10.84 0.57 -57.52
C CYS A 140 10.55 1.37 -56.23
N ASP A 141 11.06 2.61 -56.12
CA ASP A 141 10.62 3.56 -55.09
C ASP A 141 9.11 3.90 -55.20
N ARG A 142 8.58 4.03 -56.42
CA ARG A 142 7.16 4.40 -56.62
C ARG A 142 6.18 3.29 -56.27
N ARG A 143 6.48 2.02 -56.59
CA ARG A 143 5.55 0.89 -56.38
C ARG A 143 5.58 0.40 -54.93
N GLY A 144 6.73 0.42 -54.28
CA GLY A 144 6.84 0.19 -52.83
C GLY A 144 5.98 1.19 -52.05
N MET A 145 6.03 2.48 -52.39
CA MET A 145 5.16 3.49 -51.78
C MET A 145 3.66 3.25 -52.03
N ALA A 146 3.28 2.74 -53.21
CA ALA A 146 1.89 2.41 -53.50
C ALA A 146 1.37 1.26 -52.63
N LEU A 147 2.19 0.24 -52.36
CA LEU A 147 1.85 -0.86 -51.46
C LEU A 147 1.77 -0.42 -49.99
N LYS A 148 2.66 0.46 -49.54
CA LYS A 148 2.63 0.98 -48.15
C LYS A 148 1.40 1.84 -47.85
N LYS A 149 0.99 2.68 -48.82
CA LYS A 149 -0.09 3.67 -48.65
C LYS A 149 -1.46 3.18 -49.15
N GLY A 150 -1.49 2.09 -49.92
CA GLY A 150 -2.70 1.54 -50.49
C GLY A 150 -3.57 0.81 -49.47
N LYS A 151 -4.89 0.97 -49.55
CA LYS A 151 -5.85 0.33 -48.63
C LYS A 151 -6.15 -1.11 -49.04
N TRP A 152 -5.38 -2.06 -48.54
CA TRP A 152 -5.55 -3.49 -48.84
C TRP A 152 -5.34 -4.41 -47.64
N LEU A 153 -4.74 -3.92 -46.55
CA LEU A 153 -4.54 -4.70 -45.33
C LEU A 153 -5.85 -4.69 -44.52
N LYS A 154 -6.38 -5.87 -44.21
CA LYS A 154 -7.57 -6.06 -43.40
C LYS A 154 -7.22 -5.80 -41.94
N THR A 155 -7.89 -4.80 -41.37
CA THR A 155 -7.88 -4.49 -39.94
C THR A 155 -9.28 -4.67 -39.39
N HIS A 156 -9.43 -4.62 -38.07
CA HIS A 156 -10.75 -4.64 -37.43
C HIS A 156 -11.63 -3.44 -37.82
N GLN A 157 -11.05 -2.39 -38.42
CA GLN A 157 -11.76 -1.22 -38.96
C GLN A 157 -11.92 -1.26 -40.50
N GLY A 158 -11.77 -2.43 -41.13
CA GLY A 158 -11.90 -2.61 -42.58
C GLY A 158 -10.56 -2.63 -43.32
N TYR A 159 -10.56 -2.34 -44.62
CA TYR A 159 -9.34 -2.36 -45.44
C TYR A 159 -8.59 -1.02 -45.35
N ASN A 160 -7.36 -1.08 -44.85
CA ASN A 160 -6.53 0.08 -44.54
C ASN A 160 -5.10 -0.06 -45.09
N ALA A 161 -4.34 1.03 -45.01
CA ALA A 161 -2.95 1.05 -45.42
C ALA A 161 -2.08 0.27 -44.42
N PRO A 162 -1.11 -0.55 -44.89
CA PRO A 162 -0.14 -1.18 -44.00
C PRO A 162 0.64 -0.17 -43.15
N GLU A 163 1.00 0.96 -43.74
CA GLU A 163 1.71 2.04 -43.05
C GLU A 163 0.86 2.60 -41.90
N GLY A 164 1.36 2.47 -40.67
CA GLY A 164 0.68 2.92 -39.45
C GLY A 164 -0.36 1.95 -38.88
N SER A 165 -0.55 0.78 -39.52
CA SER A 165 -1.30 -0.33 -38.91
C SER A 165 -0.43 -1.05 -37.87
N VAL A 166 -1.07 -1.61 -36.83
CA VAL A 166 -0.38 -2.27 -35.71
C VAL A 166 -0.76 -3.76 -35.68
N LEU A 167 0.24 -4.63 -35.60
CA LEU A 167 0.03 -6.06 -35.39
C LEU A 167 0.39 -6.42 -33.95
N LEU A 168 -0.62 -6.80 -33.16
CA LEU A 168 -0.47 -7.19 -31.76
C LEU A 168 -0.50 -8.71 -31.67
N LEU A 169 0.60 -9.30 -31.19
CA LEU A 169 0.73 -10.76 -31.07
C LEU A 169 0.01 -11.30 -29.82
N SER A 170 -0.22 -10.43 -28.82
CA SER A 170 -0.98 -10.77 -27.63
C SER A 170 -2.47 -10.52 -27.87
N LYS A 171 -3.29 -11.56 -27.67
CA LYS A 171 -4.76 -11.44 -27.72
C LYS A 171 -5.30 -10.43 -26.72
N ILE A 172 -4.63 -10.27 -25.58
CA ILE A 172 -5.02 -9.33 -24.53
C ILE A 172 -4.77 -7.88 -25.01
N GLU A 173 -3.60 -7.62 -25.59
CA GLU A 173 -3.27 -6.31 -26.17
C GLU A 173 -4.23 -5.96 -27.30
N ALA A 174 -4.53 -6.92 -28.18
CA ALA A 174 -5.50 -6.73 -29.25
C ALA A 174 -6.89 -6.36 -28.69
N ALA A 175 -7.39 -7.09 -27.71
CA ALA A 175 -8.68 -6.80 -27.07
C ALA A 175 -8.69 -5.41 -26.38
N PHE A 176 -7.59 -5.03 -25.73
CA PHE A 176 -7.41 -3.70 -25.15
C PHE A 176 -7.52 -2.61 -26.21
N CYS A 177 -6.75 -2.72 -27.29
CA CYS A 177 -6.71 -1.69 -28.34
C CYS A 177 -8.06 -1.52 -29.03
N LEU A 178 -8.78 -2.62 -29.24
CA LEU A 178 -10.11 -2.59 -29.87
C LEU A 178 -11.17 -1.89 -29.01
N THR A 179 -10.97 -1.80 -27.69
CA THR A 179 -11.95 -1.20 -26.76
C THR A 179 -11.56 0.20 -26.30
N THR A 180 -10.27 0.55 -26.35
CA THR A 180 -9.73 1.78 -25.73
C THR A 180 -8.87 2.62 -26.66
N THR A 181 -8.74 2.26 -27.94
CA THR A 181 -7.96 3.05 -28.90
C THR A 181 -8.62 3.04 -30.28
N ASP A 182 -8.35 4.07 -31.07
CA ASP A 182 -8.74 4.11 -32.50
C ASP A 182 -7.65 3.51 -33.42
N LEU A 183 -6.74 2.69 -32.87
CA LEU A 183 -5.63 2.11 -33.64
C LEU A 183 -6.12 1.12 -34.69
N LEU A 184 -5.44 1.10 -35.83
CA LEU A 184 -5.68 0.18 -36.93
C LEU A 184 -5.04 -1.19 -36.63
N VAL A 185 -5.69 -1.99 -35.78
CA VAL A 185 -5.21 -3.33 -35.40
C VAL A 185 -5.51 -4.33 -36.53
N VAL A 186 -4.47 -5.02 -37.01
CA VAL A 186 -4.57 -6.04 -38.06
C VAL A 186 -5.47 -7.20 -37.60
N ASP A 187 -6.40 -7.60 -38.45
CA ASP A 187 -7.33 -8.70 -38.17
C ASP A 187 -6.63 -10.05 -38.41
N GLU A 188 -5.95 -10.56 -37.39
CA GLU A 188 -5.23 -11.84 -37.48
C GLU A 188 -6.18 -13.01 -37.78
N ALA A 189 -7.43 -12.96 -37.31
CA ALA A 189 -8.41 -14.01 -37.55
C ALA A 189 -8.78 -14.13 -39.04
N HIS A 190 -8.80 -13.02 -39.77
CA HIS A 190 -8.99 -13.01 -41.22
C HIS A 190 -7.85 -13.71 -41.98
N TYR A 191 -6.59 -13.48 -41.57
CA TYR A 191 -5.41 -14.03 -42.24
C TYR A 191 -5.02 -15.43 -41.77
N GLY A 192 -5.42 -15.81 -40.56
CA GLY A 192 -5.08 -17.06 -39.91
C GLY A 192 -3.64 -17.10 -39.38
N SER A 193 -3.28 -18.25 -38.81
CA SER A 193 -2.03 -18.46 -38.07
C SER A 193 -0.73 -18.34 -38.88
N GLN A 194 -0.81 -18.14 -40.19
CA GLN A 194 0.37 -17.96 -41.05
C GLN A 194 0.81 -16.50 -41.15
N LEU A 195 0.03 -15.53 -40.68
CA LEU A 195 0.44 -14.12 -40.69
C LEU A 195 1.76 -13.90 -39.93
N GLY A 196 1.98 -14.66 -38.85
CA GLY A 196 3.21 -14.62 -38.05
C GLY A 196 4.48 -15.07 -38.78
N SER A 197 4.42 -15.74 -39.93
CA SER A 197 5.63 -16.05 -40.71
C SER A 197 6.10 -14.87 -41.58
N PHE A 198 5.33 -13.79 -41.66
CA PHE A 198 5.60 -12.63 -42.52
C PHE A 198 5.89 -11.34 -41.77
N LEU A 199 6.32 -11.44 -40.51
CA LEU A 199 6.66 -10.27 -39.71
C LEU A 199 7.74 -9.38 -40.38
N PRO A 200 8.82 -9.91 -40.98
CA PRO A 200 9.80 -9.09 -41.68
C PRO A 200 9.18 -8.25 -42.82
N GLU A 201 8.31 -8.86 -43.62
CA GLU A 201 7.65 -8.27 -44.78
C GLU A 201 6.64 -7.21 -44.38
N LEU A 202 5.81 -7.52 -43.39
CA LEU A 202 4.87 -6.58 -42.80
C LEU A 202 5.59 -5.35 -42.24
N LYS A 203 6.74 -5.55 -41.58
CA LYS A 203 7.59 -4.46 -41.09
C LYS A 203 8.14 -3.62 -42.24
N LEU A 204 8.60 -4.25 -43.33
CA LEU A 204 9.05 -3.53 -44.52
C LEU A 204 7.94 -2.69 -45.15
N LEU A 205 6.69 -3.16 -45.10
CA LEU A 205 5.49 -2.45 -45.56
C LEU A 205 5.05 -1.31 -44.63
N GLY A 206 5.67 -1.15 -43.47
CA GLY A 206 5.34 -0.10 -42.50
C GLY A 206 4.28 -0.48 -41.47
N VAL A 207 3.97 -1.78 -41.35
CA VAL A 207 3.19 -2.30 -40.21
C VAL A 207 4.08 -2.30 -38.98
N ILE A 208 3.52 -1.86 -37.87
CA ILE A 208 4.20 -1.75 -36.58
C ILE A 208 4.02 -3.07 -35.84
N ILE A 209 5.15 -3.75 -35.61
CA ILE A 209 5.22 -5.09 -35.03
C ILE A 209 6.11 -5.08 -33.79
N ASP A 210 6.98 -4.08 -33.65
CA ASP A 210 7.84 -3.95 -32.49
C ASP A 210 7.00 -3.75 -31.24
N PHE A 211 7.26 -4.58 -30.23
CA PHE A 211 6.49 -4.59 -28.98
C PHE A 211 6.56 -3.24 -28.26
N VAL A 212 7.75 -2.64 -28.17
CA VAL A 212 7.96 -1.37 -27.46
C VAL A 212 7.32 -0.21 -28.21
N GLU A 213 7.45 -0.18 -29.53
CA GLU A 213 6.80 0.82 -30.39
C GLU A 213 5.28 0.73 -30.30
N SER A 214 4.73 -0.49 -30.31
CA SER A 214 3.29 -0.74 -30.14
C SER A 214 2.78 -0.20 -28.81
N LEU A 215 3.45 -0.51 -27.69
CA LEU A 215 3.06 0.00 -26.37
C LEU A 215 3.08 1.54 -26.28
N LYS A 216 4.06 2.20 -26.92
CA LYS A 216 4.13 3.66 -26.97
C LYS A 216 2.97 4.27 -27.75
N LEU A 217 2.59 3.66 -28.87
CA LEU A 217 1.45 4.11 -29.67
C LEU A 217 0.12 3.90 -28.96
N ILE A 218 -0.02 2.77 -28.27
CA ILE A 218 -1.16 2.48 -27.41
C ILE A 218 -1.27 3.58 -26.34
N ALA A 219 -0.16 3.91 -25.66
CA ALA A 219 -0.15 4.96 -24.65
C ALA A 219 -0.58 6.34 -25.21
N GLU A 220 -0.11 6.69 -26.41
CA GLU A 220 -0.43 7.97 -27.04
C GLU A 220 -1.91 8.08 -27.43
N LYS A 221 -2.45 7.01 -28.03
CA LYS A 221 -3.78 6.97 -28.65
C LYS A 221 -4.89 6.44 -27.73
N ALA A 222 -4.57 6.00 -26.51
CA ALA A 222 -5.56 5.53 -25.55
C ALA A 222 -6.62 6.60 -25.23
N SER A 223 -7.87 6.23 -25.44
CA SER A 223 -9.08 6.94 -25.09
C SER A 223 -9.96 6.02 -24.24
N PHE A 224 -10.33 6.47 -23.04
CA PHE A 224 -11.15 5.67 -22.14
C PHE A 224 -12.59 6.19 -22.13
N PRO A 225 -13.60 5.30 -22.16
CA PRO A 225 -14.98 5.70 -21.92
C PRO A 225 -15.14 6.20 -20.47
N PRO A 226 -16.22 6.96 -20.15
CA PRO A 226 -16.44 7.54 -18.82
C PRO A 226 -16.43 6.53 -17.67
N HIS A 227 -16.78 5.28 -17.97
CA HIS A 227 -16.66 4.14 -17.08
C HIS A 227 -16.01 3.00 -17.85
N LEU A 228 -14.78 2.64 -17.49
CA LEU A 228 -14.08 1.48 -18.05
C LEU A 228 -14.86 0.20 -17.71
N PRO A 229 -15.45 -0.49 -18.72
CA PRO A 229 -16.14 -1.74 -18.46
C PRO A 229 -15.10 -2.84 -18.25
N PHE A 230 -15.08 -3.42 -17.04
CA PHE A 230 -14.37 -4.66 -16.70
C PHE A 230 -12.84 -4.63 -16.94
N VAL A 231 -12.09 -4.15 -15.96
CA VAL A 231 -10.61 -4.18 -16.01
C VAL A 231 -10.10 -5.53 -15.49
N THR A 232 -9.56 -6.37 -16.37
CA THR A 232 -8.85 -7.60 -15.96
C THR A 232 -7.49 -7.27 -15.33
N SER A 233 -6.88 -8.22 -14.63
CA SER A 233 -5.51 -8.06 -14.10
C SER A 233 -4.53 -7.75 -15.23
N ASP A 234 -4.62 -8.48 -16.35
CA ASP A 234 -3.77 -8.27 -17.51
C ASP A 234 -3.93 -6.90 -18.15
N PHE A 235 -5.16 -6.35 -18.16
CA PHE A 235 -5.41 -4.99 -18.64
C PHE A 235 -4.67 -3.96 -17.77
N GLY A 236 -4.76 -4.10 -16.44
CA GLY A 236 -4.05 -3.21 -15.52
C GLY A 236 -2.52 -3.31 -15.68
N LEU A 237 -1.99 -4.52 -15.86
CA LEU A 237 -0.56 -4.73 -16.10
C LEU A 237 -0.12 -4.17 -17.46
N LEU A 238 -0.93 -4.30 -18.50
CA LEU A 238 -0.65 -3.70 -19.82
C LEU A 238 -0.57 -2.17 -19.75
N MET A 239 -1.46 -1.54 -18.98
CA MET A 239 -1.42 -0.10 -18.74
C MET A 239 -0.11 0.34 -18.09
N LEU A 240 0.35 -0.40 -17.08
CA LEU A 240 1.63 -0.15 -16.43
C LEU A 240 2.82 -0.39 -17.36
N LYS A 241 2.77 -1.41 -18.23
CA LYS A 241 3.75 -1.64 -19.31
C LYS A 241 3.82 -0.46 -20.26
N CYS A 242 2.67 0.07 -20.69
CA CYS A 242 2.59 1.24 -21.56
C CYS A 242 3.20 2.49 -20.90
N ILE A 243 2.90 2.74 -19.62
CA ILE A 243 3.47 3.85 -18.85
C ILE A 243 5.00 3.71 -18.77
N LYS A 244 5.49 2.54 -18.34
CA LYS A 244 6.91 2.26 -18.17
C LYS A 244 7.70 2.41 -19.47
N CYS A 245 7.20 1.84 -20.57
CA CYS A 245 7.85 1.92 -21.88
C CYS A 245 7.82 3.33 -22.49
N SER A 246 6.79 4.11 -22.17
CA SER A 246 6.63 5.48 -22.70
C SER A 246 7.39 6.52 -21.85
N GLY A 247 7.71 6.19 -20.59
CA GLY A 247 8.48 7.05 -19.70
C GLY A 247 7.88 8.45 -19.58
N PRO A 248 8.64 9.54 -19.85
CA PRO A 248 8.14 10.91 -19.74
C PRO A 248 7.02 11.24 -20.73
N ASN A 249 6.86 10.49 -21.82
CA ASN A 249 5.77 10.69 -22.77
C ASN A 249 4.43 10.08 -22.30
N ALA A 250 4.44 9.34 -21.19
CA ALA A 250 3.25 8.72 -20.62
C ALA A 250 2.30 9.70 -19.93
N THR A 251 2.65 10.99 -19.81
CA THR A 251 1.88 12.00 -19.04
C THR A 251 0.39 12.04 -19.42
N ARG A 252 0.08 12.04 -20.72
CA ARG A 252 -1.31 12.02 -21.20
C ARG A 252 -2.06 10.76 -20.79
N LEU A 253 -1.40 9.59 -20.82
CA LEU A 253 -1.98 8.33 -20.40
C LEU A 253 -2.24 8.34 -18.89
N ILE A 254 -1.24 8.78 -18.12
CA ILE A 254 -1.28 8.91 -16.66
C ILE A 254 -2.45 9.82 -16.23
N GLU A 255 -2.58 10.99 -16.85
CA GLU A 255 -3.67 11.93 -16.55
C GLU A 255 -5.05 11.32 -16.82
N ARG A 256 -5.20 10.56 -17.92
CA ARG A 256 -6.47 9.91 -18.25
C ARG A 256 -6.84 8.78 -17.29
N VAL A 257 -5.86 8.00 -16.82
CA VAL A 257 -6.13 6.84 -15.95
C VAL A 257 -6.28 7.24 -14.49
N ARG A 258 -5.64 8.34 -14.07
CA ARG A 258 -5.67 8.82 -12.68
C ARG A 258 -7.09 8.99 -12.14
N GLY A 259 -8.01 9.51 -12.95
CA GLY A 259 -9.40 9.74 -12.58
C GLY A 259 -10.34 8.55 -12.82
N GLN A 260 -9.84 7.43 -13.35
CA GLN A 260 -10.67 6.27 -13.72
C GLN A 260 -10.58 5.17 -12.67
N PRO A 261 -11.67 4.42 -12.40
CA PRO A 261 -11.64 3.27 -11.52
C PRO A 261 -11.05 2.04 -12.23
N TRP A 262 -9.73 2.00 -12.39
CA TRP A 262 -9.04 0.94 -13.17
C TRP A 262 -8.18 0.00 -12.33
N LEU A 263 -7.84 0.37 -11.08
CA LEU A 263 -7.06 -0.49 -10.18
C LEU A 263 -7.98 -1.28 -9.25
N LYS A 264 -7.79 -2.60 -9.20
CA LYS A 264 -8.49 -3.52 -8.30
C LYS A 264 -7.93 -3.38 -6.90
N THR A 265 -8.83 -3.18 -5.95
CA THR A 265 -8.54 -3.02 -4.52
C THR A 265 -9.42 -3.93 -3.68
N THR A 266 -9.15 -3.92 -2.37
CA THR A 266 -9.99 -4.48 -1.31
C THR A 266 -11.44 -3.99 -1.37
N PHE A 267 -11.69 -2.78 -1.89
CA PHE A 267 -13.02 -2.18 -2.04
C PHE A 267 -13.46 -1.99 -3.50
N GLY A 268 -13.17 -2.99 -4.34
CA GLY A 268 -13.55 -2.96 -5.76
C GLY A 268 -12.56 -2.18 -6.62
N PHE A 269 -13.00 -1.64 -7.76
CA PHE A 269 -12.13 -0.84 -8.63
C PHE A 269 -12.18 0.64 -8.22
N LYS A 270 -11.01 1.27 -8.08
CA LYS A 270 -10.87 2.64 -7.55
C LYS A 270 -9.89 3.47 -8.39
N SER A 271 -9.97 4.79 -8.21
CA SER A 271 -9.11 5.77 -8.86
C SER A 271 -7.73 5.80 -8.19
N SER A 272 -6.67 6.08 -8.95
CA SER A 272 -5.30 5.99 -8.42
C SER A 272 -5.07 6.88 -7.18
N SER A 273 -5.71 8.05 -7.11
CA SER A 273 -5.55 9.01 -6.01
C SER A 273 -6.15 8.57 -4.67
N GLU A 274 -7.02 7.56 -4.67
CA GLU A 274 -7.71 7.08 -3.47
C GLU A 274 -7.05 5.82 -2.87
N ILE A 275 -5.95 5.35 -3.45
CA ILE A 275 -5.43 3.99 -3.22
C ILE A 275 -4.07 4.02 -2.52
N THR A 276 -3.89 3.15 -1.52
CA THR A 276 -2.57 2.79 -1.00
C THR A 276 -2.02 1.54 -1.67
N PHE A 277 -0.70 1.50 -1.79
CA PHE A 277 0.00 0.24 -1.98
C PHE A 277 -0.02 -0.57 -0.66
N PRO A 278 -0.21 -1.91 -0.69
CA PRO A 278 -0.16 -2.75 0.49
C PRO A 278 1.08 -2.51 1.35
N ASN A 279 0.86 -2.40 2.65
CA ASN A 279 1.94 -2.22 3.59
C ASN A 279 1.56 -2.84 4.93
N SER A 280 2.27 -3.91 5.30
CA SER A 280 2.02 -4.68 6.51
C SER A 280 1.97 -3.84 7.80
N ARG A 281 2.61 -2.66 7.83
CA ARG A 281 2.58 -1.76 8.99
C ARG A 281 1.27 -0.99 9.12
N TRP A 282 0.60 -0.69 8.01
CA TRP A 282 -0.59 0.18 7.96
C TRP A 282 -1.86 -0.53 7.53
N ASP A 283 -1.78 -1.75 6.98
CA ASP A 283 -2.93 -2.48 6.42
C ASP A 283 -4.09 -2.64 7.41
N SER A 284 -3.80 -2.82 8.70
CA SER A 284 -4.83 -2.89 9.74
C SER A 284 -5.58 -1.56 9.90
N LEU A 285 -4.84 -0.46 9.96
CA LEU A 285 -5.39 0.89 10.07
C LEU A 285 -6.10 1.32 8.79
N ALA A 286 -5.51 1.07 7.62
CA ALA A 286 -6.11 1.35 6.33
C ALA A 286 -7.46 0.62 6.18
N ARG A 287 -7.53 -0.64 6.60
CA ARG A 287 -8.78 -1.41 6.61
C ARG A 287 -9.82 -0.83 7.57
N ALA A 288 -9.42 -0.43 8.77
CA ALA A 288 -10.32 0.20 9.75
C ALA A 288 -10.86 1.55 9.24
N LEU A 289 -10.03 2.33 8.54
CA LEU A 289 -10.39 3.59 7.89
C LEU A 289 -11.12 3.40 6.55
N GLN A 290 -11.29 2.15 6.08
CA GLN A 290 -11.87 1.83 4.77
C GLN A 290 -11.11 2.46 3.59
N ILE A 291 -9.81 2.68 3.74
CA ILE A 291 -8.93 3.16 2.68
C ILE A 291 -8.69 2.00 1.70
N PRO A 292 -8.97 2.17 0.40
CA PRO A 292 -8.67 1.17 -0.62
C PRO A 292 -7.18 0.85 -0.71
N THR A 293 -6.85 -0.44 -0.66
CA THR A 293 -5.50 -0.95 -0.83
C THR A 293 -5.46 -1.88 -2.02
N ILE A 294 -4.40 -1.84 -2.84
CA ILE A 294 -4.30 -2.67 -4.04
C ILE A 294 -4.43 -4.16 -3.68
N ASP A 295 -5.19 -4.90 -4.48
CA ASP A 295 -5.35 -6.34 -4.35
C ASP A 295 -4.15 -7.06 -5.01
N GLU A 296 -3.11 -7.32 -4.22
CA GLU A 296 -1.91 -8.04 -4.68
C GLU A 296 -2.24 -9.43 -5.22
N LEU A 297 -3.22 -10.13 -4.66
CA LEU A 297 -3.60 -11.46 -5.11
C LEU A 297 -4.22 -11.44 -6.52
N TYR A 298 -4.90 -10.35 -6.87
CA TYR A 298 -5.49 -10.17 -8.19
C TYR A 298 -4.44 -9.92 -9.28
N TYR A 299 -3.40 -9.13 -9.00
CA TYR A 299 -2.35 -8.80 -9.96
C TYR A 299 -1.16 -9.76 -9.94
N GLY A 300 -1.01 -10.52 -8.86
CA GLY A 300 0.15 -11.38 -8.60
C GLY A 300 1.44 -10.59 -8.38
N ASP A 301 2.56 -11.31 -8.33
CA ASP A 301 3.87 -10.76 -8.02
C ASP A 301 4.38 -9.76 -9.09
N GLU A 302 3.80 -9.78 -10.30
CA GLU A 302 4.22 -8.94 -11.43
C GLU A 302 4.06 -7.44 -11.12
N LEU A 303 3.11 -7.06 -10.27
CA LEU A 303 2.86 -5.67 -9.90
C LEU A 303 4.08 -4.99 -9.24
N SER A 304 4.88 -5.77 -8.50
CA SER A 304 6.07 -5.28 -7.79
C SER A 304 7.13 -4.68 -8.75
N TYR A 305 7.16 -5.09 -10.01
CA TYR A 305 8.08 -4.56 -11.03
C TYR A 305 7.70 -3.16 -11.55
N TYR A 306 6.52 -2.65 -11.18
CA TYR A 306 5.94 -1.40 -11.66
C TYR A 306 5.69 -0.38 -10.55
N LEU A 307 6.33 -0.52 -9.37
CA LEU A 307 6.08 0.38 -8.22
C LEU A 307 6.26 1.87 -8.54
N SER A 308 7.30 2.23 -9.30
CA SER A 308 7.51 3.62 -9.73
C SER A 308 6.42 4.11 -10.68
N ASP A 309 5.94 3.24 -11.56
CA ASP A 309 4.91 3.55 -12.55
C ASP A 309 3.53 3.68 -11.89
N VAL A 310 3.23 2.79 -10.94
CA VAL A 310 2.04 2.82 -10.08
C VAL A 310 2.02 4.13 -9.26
N SER A 311 3.14 4.48 -8.64
CA SER A 311 3.30 5.74 -7.90
C SER A 311 3.08 6.96 -8.79
N ALA A 312 3.61 6.96 -10.03
CA ALA A 312 3.41 8.05 -10.98
C ALA A 312 1.93 8.27 -11.35
N THR A 313 1.09 7.23 -11.26
CA THR A 313 -0.36 7.37 -11.49
C THR A 313 -1.08 8.13 -10.38
N GLY A 314 -0.49 8.24 -9.19
CA GLY A 314 -1.07 8.91 -8.02
C GLY A 314 -1.37 7.97 -6.85
N VAL A 315 -1.02 6.68 -6.96
CA VAL A 315 -1.15 5.73 -5.85
C VAL A 315 -0.12 6.06 -4.77
N ALA A 316 -0.55 6.06 -3.51
CA ALA A 316 0.34 6.26 -2.37
C ALA A 316 1.18 4.99 -2.13
N VAL A 317 2.44 5.01 -2.58
CA VAL A 317 3.38 3.88 -2.45
C VAL A 317 4.42 4.15 -1.36
N ASP A 318 4.96 5.36 -1.30
CA ASP A 318 5.96 5.73 -0.29
C ASP A 318 5.31 6.05 1.06
N ARG A 319 6.15 6.00 2.10
CA ARG A 319 5.73 6.21 3.48
C ARG A 319 5.08 7.58 3.70
N ALA A 320 5.58 8.64 3.07
CA ALA A 320 5.07 9.99 3.32
C ALA A 320 3.65 10.15 2.76
N ASN A 321 3.44 9.74 1.52
CA ASN A 321 2.12 9.79 0.87
C ASN A 321 1.08 8.90 1.55
N ILE A 322 1.47 7.70 2.02
CA ILE A 322 0.57 6.82 2.78
C ILE A 322 0.14 7.49 4.10
N ILE A 323 1.10 8.08 4.84
CA ILE A 323 0.80 8.76 6.11
C ILE A 323 -0.11 9.96 5.88
N GLU A 324 0.14 10.75 4.83
CA GLU A 324 -0.69 11.91 4.49
C GLU A 324 -2.15 11.51 4.22
N MET A 325 -2.36 10.44 3.44
CA MET A 325 -3.70 9.96 3.13
C MET A 325 -4.42 9.37 4.36
N ILE A 326 -3.71 8.61 5.20
CA ILE A 326 -4.25 8.11 6.48
C ILE A 326 -4.63 9.27 7.39
N ALA A 327 -3.76 10.28 7.52
CA ALA A 327 -4.01 11.45 8.36
C ALA A 327 -5.22 12.26 7.87
N ALA A 328 -5.36 12.42 6.56
CA ALA A 328 -6.49 13.11 5.95
C ALA A 328 -7.83 12.41 6.25
N GLU A 329 -7.89 11.09 6.04
CA GLU A 329 -9.11 10.31 6.31
C GLU A 329 -9.44 10.25 7.80
N PHE A 330 -8.42 10.03 8.65
CA PHE A 330 -8.60 10.05 10.10
C PHE A 330 -9.13 11.41 10.59
N LYS A 331 -8.60 12.52 10.06
CA LYS A 331 -9.07 13.86 10.39
C LYS A 331 -10.50 14.10 9.94
N SER A 332 -10.89 13.61 8.76
CA SER A 332 -12.26 13.64 8.27
C SER A 332 -13.24 12.91 9.22
N LEU A 333 -12.85 11.71 9.68
CA LEU A 333 -13.65 10.93 10.64
C LEU A 333 -13.70 11.57 12.03
N SER A 334 -12.61 12.17 12.47
CA SER A 334 -12.53 12.93 13.73
C SER A 334 -13.49 14.12 13.73
N LEU A 335 -13.48 14.94 12.67
CA LEU A 335 -14.37 16.10 12.52
C LEU A 335 -15.85 15.71 12.42
N SER A 336 -16.15 14.52 11.91
CA SER A 336 -17.52 13.99 11.84
C SER A 336 -17.95 13.20 13.10
N PHE A 337 -17.10 13.11 14.12
CA PHE A 337 -17.31 12.33 15.35
C PHE A 337 -17.64 10.85 15.09
N LYS A 338 -17.13 10.29 13.98
CA LYS A 338 -17.34 8.88 13.57
C LYS A 338 -16.18 7.97 13.97
N LEU A 339 -15.29 8.45 14.84
CA LEU A 339 -14.14 7.69 15.29
C LEU A 339 -14.60 6.59 16.27
N GLY A 340 -14.75 5.38 15.75
CA GLY A 340 -15.07 4.17 16.51
C GLY A 340 -13.90 3.67 17.36
N PRO A 341 -14.16 2.82 18.37
CA PRO A 341 -13.11 2.28 19.22
C PRO A 341 -12.14 1.39 18.43
N ASP A 342 -12.63 0.65 17.44
CA ASP A 342 -11.86 -0.18 16.52
C ASP A 342 -10.82 0.61 15.70
N ILE A 343 -11.18 1.80 15.23
CA ILE A 343 -10.28 2.68 14.47
C ILE A 343 -9.15 3.19 15.37
N VAL A 344 -9.48 3.69 16.57
CA VAL A 344 -8.48 4.19 17.53
C VAL A 344 -7.55 3.07 17.98
N LEU A 345 -8.08 1.89 18.30
CA LEU A 345 -7.26 0.75 18.72
C LEU A 345 -6.34 0.28 17.58
N SER A 346 -6.84 0.22 16.33
CA SER A 346 -6.02 -0.09 15.16
C SER A 346 -4.91 0.93 14.92
N MET A 347 -5.18 2.22 15.17
CA MET A 347 -4.19 3.28 15.10
C MET A 347 -3.12 3.13 16.19
N LEU A 348 -3.52 2.78 17.43
CA LEU A 348 -2.57 2.53 18.52
C LEU A 348 -1.70 1.29 18.26
N ASP A 349 -2.28 0.22 17.70
CA ASP A 349 -1.54 -0.96 17.26
C ASP A 349 -0.51 -0.59 16.18
N CYS A 350 -0.93 0.16 15.17
CA CYS A 350 -0.04 0.64 14.13
C CYS A 350 1.11 1.49 14.70
N PHE A 351 0.78 2.41 15.62
CA PHE A 351 1.78 3.24 16.29
C PHE A 351 2.78 2.42 17.11
N LYS A 352 2.30 1.40 17.81
CA LYS A 352 3.12 0.46 18.57
C LYS A 352 4.08 -0.33 17.66
N GLU A 353 3.61 -0.83 16.53
CA GLU A 353 4.44 -1.55 15.55
C GLU A 353 5.51 -0.64 14.93
N MET A 354 5.16 0.60 14.59
CA MET A 354 6.15 1.57 14.10
C MET A 354 7.22 1.88 15.13
N ARG A 355 6.84 2.06 16.39
CA ARG A 355 7.78 2.30 17.50
C ARG A 355 8.76 1.13 17.67
N ARG A 356 8.30 -0.11 17.48
CA ARG A 356 9.17 -1.30 17.53
C ARG A 356 10.17 -1.35 16.38
N ALA A 357 9.76 -0.88 15.19
CA ALA A 357 10.56 -0.95 13.98
C ALA A 357 11.58 0.21 13.82
N SER A 358 11.40 1.34 14.49
CA SER A 358 12.27 2.52 14.38
C SER A 358 12.66 3.11 15.74
N SER A 359 13.95 3.38 15.95
CA SER A 359 14.48 3.98 17.19
C SER A 359 14.31 5.51 17.29
N SER A 360 13.83 6.18 16.23
CA SER A 360 13.63 7.63 16.18
C SER A 360 12.16 8.03 16.32
N ARG A 361 11.90 9.24 16.84
CA ARG A 361 10.58 9.85 16.90
C ARG A 361 9.97 9.93 15.49
N CYS A 362 8.75 9.45 15.32
CA CYS A 362 7.99 9.60 14.07
C CYS A 362 7.45 11.03 13.98
N SER A 363 8.25 11.96 13.44
CA SER A 363 7.79 13.34 13.17
C SER A 363 6.57 13.38 12.24
N GLU A 364 6.41 12.36 11.40
CA GLU A 364 5.30 12.20 10.46
C GLU A 364 3.94 11.98 11.16
N LEU A 365 3.94 11.71 12.45
CA LEU A 365 2.74 11.46 13.26
C LEU A 365 2.38 12.62 14.18
N GLN A 366 2.90 13.82 13.92
CA GLN A 366 2.62 14.99 14.76
C GLN A 366 1.11 15.29 14.87
N TRP A 367 0.32 14.94 13.84
CA TRP A 367 -1.14 15.05 13.84
C TRP A 367 -1.83 14.23 14.94
N LEU A 368 -1.20 13.16 15.43
CA LEU A 368 -1.71 12.35 16.53
C LEU A 368 -1.73 13.10 17.87
N HIS A 369 -1.04 14.23 18.03
CA HIS A 369 -0.96 14.92 19.32
C HIS A 369 -2.00 16.03 19.48
N THR A 370 -2.55 16.54 18.37
CA THR A 370 -3.33 17.79 18.37
C THR A 370 -4.82 17.58 18.21
N GLU A 371 -5.25 16.47 17.59
CA GLU A 371 -6.64 16.26 17.19
C GLU A 371 -7.48 15.65 18.33
N LYS A 372 -8.76 16.05 18.42
CA LYS A 372 -9.73 15.54 19.39
C LYS A 372 -10.21 14.13 19.04
N GLN A 373 -9.36 13.14 19.30
CA GLN A 373 -9.55 11.78 18.81
C GLN A 373 -9.96 10.77 19.90
N LEU A 374 -9.84 11.14 21.19
CA LEU A 374 -10.07 10.22 22.30
C LEU A 374 -11.40 10.53 22.97
N LYS A 375 -12.26 9.52 23.07
CA LYS A 375 -13.48 9.61 23.84
C LYS A 375 -13.16 9.54 25.32
N THR A 376 -13.54 10.59 26.03
CA THR A 376 -13.43 10.71 27.48
C THR A 376 -14.82 10.90 28.09
N ARG A 377 -14.89 10.90 29.42
CA ARG A 377 -16.10 11.32 30.16
C ARG A 377 -16.57 12.74 29.78
N HIS A 378 -15.67 13.57 29.26
CA HIS A 378 -15.96 14.94 28.79
C HIS A 378 -16.14 15.02 27.27
N GLY A 379 -16.53 13.92 26.63
CA GLY A 379 -16.63 13.81 25.18
C GLY A 379 -15.27 13.61 24.51
N TYR A 380 -15.19 13.94 23.22
CA TYR A 380 -13.93 13.79 22.47
C TYR A 380 -12.93 14.89 22.82
N LYS A 381 -11.73 14.47 23.26
CA LYS A 381 -10.65 15.33 23.74
C LYS A 381 -9.35 15.03 23.01
N ALA A 382 -8.46 16.02 22.99
CA ALA A 382 -7.09 15.84 22.49
C ALA A 382 -6.29 14.97 23.48
N PRO A 383 -5.24 14.28 23.04
CA PRO A 383 -4.36 13.49 23.92
C PRO A 383 -3.89 14.27 25.15
N THR A 384 -3.41 15.50 24.96
CA THR A 384 -2.89 16.37 26.04
C THR A 384 -3.97 16.84 27.03
N GLU A 385 -5.25 16.71 26.68
CA GLU A 385 -6.39 17.03 27.55
C GLU A 385 -7.02 15.77 28.16
N SER A 386 -6.49 14.59 27.85
CA SER A 386 -7.08 13.31 28.24
C SER A 386 -6.26 12.65 29.35
N ILE A 387 -6.95 11.96 30.27
CA ILE A 387 -6.34 11.23 31.38
C ILE A 387 -6.57 9.73 31.20
N ILE A 388 -5.50 8.93 31.27
CA ILE A 388 -5.67 7.47 31.39
C ILE A 388 -5.94 7.10 32.85
N PHE A 389 -6.99 6.31 33.09
CA PHE A 389 -7.35 5.93 34.45
C PHE A 389 -6.22 5.15 35.15
N SER A 390 -6.06 5.42 36.44
CA SER A 390 -5.19 4.68 37.34
C SER A 390 -5.76 4.75 38.76
N MET A 391 -5.33 3.87 39.67
CA MET A 391 -5.80 3.89 41.06
C MET A 391 -5.51 5.22 41.78
N LYS A 392 -4.49 5.94 41.32
CA LYS A 392 -4.19 7.31 41.74
C LYS A 392 -5.38 8.24 41.43
N TRP A 393 -5.86 8.22 40.18
CA TRP A 393 -7.01 9.03 39.75
C TRP A 393 -8.32 8.65 40.43
N ALA A 394 -8.50 7.39 40.83
CA ALA A 394 -9.70 6.93 41.53
C ALA A 394 -10.04 7.81 42.75
N ALA A 395 -9.03 8.15 43.57
CA ALA A 395 -9.22 8.93 44.79
C ALA A 395 -9.68 10.39 44.54
N VAL A 396 -9.34 10.96 43.37
CA VAL A 396 -9.70 12.33 42.99
C VAL A 396 -10.98 12.36 42.16
N SER A 397 -11.20 11.35 41.32
CA SER A 397 -12.37 11.22 40.45
C SER A 397 -13.70 11.08 41.20
N CYS A 398 -13.67 10.81 42.51
CA CYS A 398 -14.87 10.78 43.35
C CYS A 398 -15.53 12.16 43.53
N PHE A 399 -14.76 13.25 43.41
CA PHE A 399 -15.26 14.61 43.67
C PHE A 399 -14.75 15.66 42.68
N VAL A 400 -13.86 15.30 41.76
CA VAL A 400 -13.51 16.11 40.60
C VAL A 400 -13.90 15.36 39.34
N ASP A 401 -14.74 15.97 38.51
CA ASP A 401 -15.05 15.43 37.20
C ASP A 401 -13.86 15.67 36.26
N LEU A 402 -13.22 14.58 35.82
CA LEU A 402 -11.97 14.59 35.07
C LEU A 402 -12.18 13.99 33.67
N PRO A 403 -11.46 14.45 32.63
CA PRO A 403 -11.53 13.93 31.27
C PRO A 403 -10.81 12.57 31.15
N ILE A 404 -11.27 11.60 31.93
CA ILE A 404 -10.75 10.23 31.94
C ILE A 404 -11.24 9.52 30.68
N ILE A 405 -10.34 8.82 30.00
CA ILE A 405 -10.65 7.98 28.83
C ILE A 405 -11.77 7.01 29.18
N ASP A 406 -12.76 6.92 28.29
CA ASP A 406 -13.95 6.07 28.45
C ASP A 406 -13.58 4.59 28.23
N ASP A 407 -13.26 3.91 29.32
CA ASP A 407 -12.92 2.49 29.36
C ASP A 407 -14.12 1.57 29.12
N VAL A 408 -15.36 2.08 29.19
CA VAL A 408 -16.55 1.37 28.73
C VAL A 408 -16.60 1.36 27.19
N PHE A 409 -16.24 2.47 26.55
CA PHE A 409 -16.20 2.59 25.10
C PHE A 409 -15.02 1.84 24.46
N TYR A 410 -13.82 1.98 25.01
CA TYR A 410 -12.62 1.34 24.46
C TYR A 410 -12.32 -0.05 25.05
N SER A 411 -13.06 -0.48 26.07
CA SER A 411 -12.75 -1.65 26.90
C SER A 411 -11.42 -1.51 27.65
N ILE A 412 -11.12 -2.49 28.52
CA ILE A 412 -9.84 -2.59 29.25
C ILE A 412 -8.63 -2.77 28.32
N VAL A 413 -8.87 -3.01 27.02
CA VAL A 413 -7.83 -3.16 25.99
C VAL A 413 -7.01 -1.88 25.84
N ILE A 414 -7.61 -0.70 26.05
CA ILE A 414 -6.92 0.59 25.92
C ILE A 414 -5.68 0.71 26.82
N TYR A 415 -5.70 0.07 27.99
CA TYR A 415 -4.58 0.09 28.94
C TYR A 415 -3.35 -0.66 28.45
N LYS A 416 -3.47 -1.53 27.44
CA LYS A 416 -2.33 -2.20 26.79
C LYS A 416 -1.43 -1.25 26.01
N TYR A 417 -1.92 -0.04 25.74
CA TYR A 417 -1.24 1.00 24.98
C TYR A 417 -0.74 2.15 25.87
N LYS A 418 -0.60 1.92 27.18
CA LYS A 418 -0.23 2.99 28.13
C LYS A 418 1.02 3.77 27.69
N ASP A 419 2.06 3.09 27.22
CA ASP A 419 3.29 3.73 26.75
C ASP A 419 3.04 4.58 25.50
N GLU A 420 2.32 4.03 24.52
CA GLU A 420 1.93 4.72 23.29
C GLU A 420 1.10 5.97 23.59
N LEU A 421 0.13 5.83 24.49
CA LEU A 421 -0.74 6.91 24.95
C LEU A 421 0.07 8.01 25.66
N GLN A 422 1.02 7.63 26.51
CA GLN A 422 1.92 8.58 27.18
C GLN A 422 2.77 9.35 26.16
N ILE A 423 3.30 8.68 25.13
CA ILE A 423 4.06 9.33 24.05
C ILE A 423 3.18 10.33 23.30
N MET A 424 1.91 9.99 23.03
CA MET A 424 0.94 10.91 22.42
C MET A 424 0.65 12.15 23.28
N GLY A 425 1.07 12.18 24.55
CA GLY A 425 0.89 13.29 25.48
C GLY A 425 -0.29 13.09 26.43
N ILE A 426 -0.85 11.88 26.51
CA ILE A 426 -1.92 11.58 27.47
C ILE A 426 -1.35 11.60 28.88
N ILE A 427 -2.12 12.20 29.77
CA ILE A 427 -1.74 12.39 31.15
C ILE A 427 -1.85 11.05 31.87
N THR A 428 -0.72 10.55 32.37
CA THR A 428 -0.62 9.26 33.06
C THR A 428 -0.26 9.39 34.54
N ASP A 429 0.25 10.54 34.95
CA ASP A 429 0.69 10.85 36.31
C ASP A 429 0.00 12.09 36.89
N PHE A 430 0.05 12.21 38.22
CA PHE A 430 -0.59 13.31 38.94
C PHE A 430 0.05 14.66 38.66
N GLU A 431 1.35 14.69 38.38
CA GLU A 431 2.11 15.90 38.13
C GLU A 431 1.60 16.56 36.85
N GLY A 432 1.57 15.83 35.74
CA GLY A 432 1.07 16.34 34.46
C GLY A 432 -0.44 16.65 34.45
N GLY A 433 -1.23 16.04 35.33
CA GLY A 433 -2.67 16.29 35.42
C GLY A 433 -3.11 17.24 36.53
N ALA A 434 -2.17 17.84 37.26
CA ALA A 434 -2.48 18.75 38.36
C ALA A 434 -3.36 19.92 37.88
N GLY A 435 -3.03 20.53 36.74
CA GLY A 435 -3.81 21.64 36.17
C GLY A 435 -5.28 21.29 35.94
N LEU A 436 -5.57 20.13 35.34
CA LEU A 436 -6.94 19.68 35.09
C LEU A 436 -7.74 19.43 36.39
N VAL A 437 -7.08 18.95 37.44
CA VAL A 437 -7.70 18.77 38.76
C VAL A 437 -8.06 20.12 39.39
N LEU A 438 -7.15 21.10 39.30
CA LEU A 438 -7.37 22.44 39.85
C LEU A 438 -8.50 23.17 39.11
N GLU A 439 -8.57 23.06 37.79
CA GLU A 439 -9.64 23.64 36.97
C GLU A 439 -10.99 22.95 37.15
N GLY A 440 -11.00 21.63 37.38
CA GLY A 440 -12.20 20.83 37.60
C GLY A 440 -12.85 21.10 38.96
N LEU A 441 -12.10 21.59 39.95
CA LEU A 441 -12.60 21.90 41.29
C LEU A 441 -13.39 23.22 41.34
N LYS A 442 -14.51 23.29 40.61
CA LYS A 442 -15.36 24.51 40.50
C LYS A 442 -16.35 24.68 41.66
N SER A 443 -16.68 23.59 42.36
CA SER A 443 -17.64 23.56 43.46
C SER A 443 -17.01 23.01 44.75
N PRO A 444 -17.60 23.31 45.91
CA PRO A 444 -17.19 22.70 47.16
C PRO A 444 -17.32 21.18 47.15
N ILE A 445 -16.35 20.48 47.77
CA ILE A 445 -16.43 19.03 47.92
C ILE A 445 -17.33 18.71 49.12
N GLU A 446 -18.29 17.81 48.92
CA GLU A 446 -19.13 17.31 50.01
C GLU A 446 -18.29 16.51 51.02
N PRO A 447 -18.39 16.80 52.33
CA PRO A 447 -17.53 16.20 53.36
C PRO A 447 -17.55 14.67 53.39
N GLU A 448 -18.69 14.08 53.01
CA GLU A 448 -18.94 12.63 53.01
C GLU A 448 -18.11 11.87 51.96
N ILE A 449 -17.69 12.56 50.89
CA ILE A 449 -16.95 11.98 49.76
C ILE A 449 -15.43 12.19 49.93
N VAL A 450 -15.02 13.05 50.87
CA VAL A 450 -13.61 13.37 51.14
C VAL A 450 -12.91 12.24 51.89
N THR A 451 -12.07 11.50 51.17
CA THR A 451 -11.18 10.49 51.75
C THR A 451 -9.81 11.05 52.06
N ALA A 452 -9.11 10.48 53.05
CA ALA A 452 -7.72 10.86 53.34
C ALA A 452 -6.82 10.76 52.10
N ASN A 453 -7.03 9.73 51.25
CA ASN A 453 -6.31 9.56 50.00
C ASN A 453 -6.63 10.67 48.98
N GLY A 454 -7.90 11.07 48.87
CA GLY A 454 -8.35 12.17 48.00
C GLY A 454 -7.77 13.52 48.43
N THR A 455 -7.79 13.83 49.73
CA THR A 455 -7.19 15.06 50.28
C THR A 455 -5.68 15.08 50.05
N MET A 456 -4.98 13.98 50.29
CA MET A 456 -3.55 13.89 50.02
C MET A 456 -3.22 14.00 48.53
N ALA A 457 -4.07 13.46 47.65
CA ALA A 457 -3.90 13.60 46.20
C ALA A 457 -4.09 15.07 45.75
N LEU A 458 -5.11 15.77 46.27
CA LEU A 458 -5.31 17.21 46.01
C LEU A 458 -4.10 18.06 46.46
N LEU A 459 -3.56 17.80 47.65
CA LEU A 459 -2.38 18.50 48.15
C LEU A 459 -1.14 18.22 47.30
N LYS A 460 -1.00 16.99 46.78
CA LYS A 460 0.06 16.65 45.81
C LYS A 460 -0.13 17.42 44.51
N CYS A 461 -1.34 17.49 43.95
CA CYS A 461 -1.61 18.29 42.75
C CYS A 461 -1.27 19.77 42.97
N LEU A 462 -1.66 20.35 44.11
CA LEU A 462 -1.31 21.73 44.46
C LEU A 462 0.21 21.91 44.58
N LYS A 463 0.91 20.99 45.23
CA LYS A 463 2.37 21.03 45.33
C LYS A 463 3.03 20.98 43.95
N SER A 464 2.58 20.11 43.06
CA SER A 464 3.09 19.98 41.69
C SER A 464 2.88 21.26 40.88
N ALA A 465 1.66 21.81 40.90
CA ALA A 465 1.35 23.06 40.20
C ALA A 465 2.18 24.25 40.72
N LEU A 466 2.40 24.34 42.04
CA LEU A 466 3.26 25.36 42.66
C LEU A 466 4.75 25.17 42.33
N SER A 467 5.18 23.96 41.99
CA SER A 467 6.57 23.67 41.65
C SER A 467 6.90 23.88 40.16
N GLU A 468 5.93 23.67 39.27
CA GLU A 468 6.10 23.84 37.82
C GLU A 468 6.02 25.32 37.37
N HIS A 469 5.23 26.14 38.05
CA HIS A 469 5.08 27.57 37.74
C HIS A 469 5.77 28.44 38.81
N ARG A 470 7.09 28.66 38.67
CA ARG A 470 7.85 29.52 39.60
C ARG A 470 7.37 30.99 39.66
N ASP A 471 6.52 31.44 38.73
CA ASP A 471 6.11 32.84 38.57
C ASP A 471 4.59 33.11 38.62
N GLN A 472 3.73 32.10 38.85
CA GLN A 472 2.28 32.32 38.98
C GLN A 472 1.75 31.81 40.32
N SER A 473 1.00 32.67 41.02
CA SER A 473 0.23 32.30 42.21
C SER A 473 -0.71 31.12 41.89
N ALA A 474 -0.89 30.21 42.84
CA ALA A 474 -1.89 29.15 42.70
C ALA A 474 -3.25 29.74 42.28
N PRO A 475 -4.05 29.02 41.45
CA PRO A 475 -5.27 29.58 40.89
C PRO A 475 -6.16 30.14 42.00
N GLU A 476 -6.38 31.46 42.00
CA GLU A 476 -7.15 32.13 43.07
C GLU A 476 -8.55 31.51 43.24
N SER A 477 -9.14 31.05 42.13
CA SER A 477 -10.40 30.30 42.10
C SER A 477 -10.33 29.00 42.91
N PHE A 478 -9.24 28.24 42.79
CA PHE A 478 -9.00 27.01 43.53
C PHE A 478 -8.79 27.27 45.03
N LEU A 479 -7.92 28.22 45.39
CA LEU A 479 -7.66 28.57 46.79
C LEU A 479 -8.93 29.09 47.49
N LYS A 480 -9.74 29.89 46.78
CA LYS A 480 -11.04 30.37 47.26
C LYS A 480 -12.06 29.25 47.42
N ASN A 481 -11.99 28.19 46.62
CA ASN A 481 -12.84 27.02 46.77
C ASN A 481 -12.38 26.11 47.91
N ILE A 482 -11.10 25.77 47.98
CA ILE A 482 -10.54 24.95 49.07
C ILE A 482 -10.71 25.60 50.44
N SER A 483 -10.50 26.91 50.56
CA SER A 483 -10.69 27.62 51.84
C SER A 483 -12.13 27.56 52.37
N LYS A 484 -13.11 27.23 51.52
CA LYS A 484 -14.52 27.04 51.90
C LYS A 484 -14.90 25.57 52.10
N ASN A 485 -14.01 24.62 51.76
CA ASN A 485 -14.31 23.20 51.79
C ASN A 485 -14.00 22.60 53.15
N LYS A 486 -14.96 21.88 53.73
CA LYS A 486 -14.75 21.09 54.95
C LYS A 486 -14.01 19.78 54.61
N CYS A 487 -12.80 19.88 54.08
CA CYS A 487 -12.02 18.75 53.57
C CYS A 487 -10.98 18.20 54.56
N LEU A 488 -10.80 18.85 55.71
CA LEU A 488 -9.86 18.45 56.74
C LEU A 488 -10.59 17.79 57.90
N LYS A 489 -10.26 16.53 58.17
CA LYS A 489 -10.79 15.79 59.31
C LYS A 489 -10.00 16.15 60.57
N THR A 490 -10.71 16.64 61.58
CA THR A 490 -10.21 16.94 62.92
C THR A 490 -10.90 16.04 63.95
N ALA A 491 -10.47 16.13 65.22
CA ALA A 491 -11.12 15.42 66.33
C ALA A 491 -12.60 15.81 66.53
N THR A 492 -13.03 16.96 66.00
CA THR A 492 -14.40 17.48 66.14
C THR A 492 -15.23 17.37 64.85
N GLY A 493 -14.72 16.68 63.83
CA GLY A 493 -15.41 16.46 62.56
C GLY A 493 -14.66 17.04 61.36
N TYR A 494 -15.37 17.30 60.27
CA TYR A 494 -14.77 17.91 59.07
C TYR A 494 -14.91 19.43 59.14
N LEU A 495 -13.78 20.14 59.02
CA LEU A 495 -13.69 21.60 59.13
C LEU A 495 -12.99 22.21 57.91
N VAL A 496 -13.19 23.51 57.71
CA VAL A 496 -12.51 24.27 56.66
C VAL A 496 -11.06 24.58 57.05
N PRO A 497 -10.14 24.78 56.08
CA PRO A 497 -8.74 25.08 56.40
C PRO A 497 -8.52 26.24 57.35
N GLY A 498 -9.33 27.31 57.26
CA GLY A 498 -9.23 28.47 58.15
C GLY A 498 -9.64 28.21 59.60
N GLU A 499 -10.34 27.10 59.87
CA GLU A 499 -10.80 26.67 61.20
C GLU A 499 -9.91 25.56 61.79
N CYS A 500 -8.89 25.11 61.04
CA CYS A 500 -8.02 24.01 61.43
C CYS A 500 -6.64 24.52 61.85
N VAL A 501 -6.03 23.85 62.81
CA VAL A 501 -4.62 24.06 63.17
C VAL A 501 -3.83 22.77 62.94
N LEU A 502 -2.73 22.86 62.20
CA LEU A 502 -1.81 21.74 62.07
C LEU A 502 -0.93 21.70 63.32
N PHE A 503 -1.22 20.74 64.21
CA PHE A 503 -0.53 20.65 65.49
C PHE A 503 0.90 20.17 65.31
N SER A 504 1.87 20.99 65.71
CA SER A 504 3.29 20.64 65.70
C SER A 504 3.71 20.16 67.08
N SER A 505 4.58 19.15 67.13
CA SER A 505 5.13 18.59 68.38
C SER A 505 5.83 19.64 69.27
N ALA A 506 6.29 20.75 68.67
CA ALA A 506 6.84 21.91 69.38
C ALA A 506 5.81 22.60 70.31
N TRP A 507 4.51 22.45 70.05
CA TRP A 507 3.41 23.08 70.77
C TRP A 507 2.87 22.22 71.91
N GLY A 508 3.34 20.97 72.03
CA GLY A 508 2.90 20.02 73.06
C GLY A 508 3.19 20.43 74.50
N LYS A 509 4.00 21.48 74.71
CA LYS A 509 4.24 22.11 76.02
C LYS A 509 3.27 23.26 76.34
N ILE A 510 2.56 23.79 75.34
CA ILE A 510 1.77 25.04 75.43
C ILE A 510 0.27 24.77 75.24
N LEU A 511 -0.11 23.81 74.41
CA LEU A 511 -1.50 23.43 74.14
C LEU A 511 -1.64 21.91 74.18
N LYS A 512 -2.72 21.38 74.77
CA LYS A 512 -3.07 19.96 74.60
C LYS A 512 -3.82 19.79 73.27
N GLN A 513 -3.64 18.65 72.63
CA GLN A 513 -4.28 18.32 71.34
C GLN A 513 -5.82 18.37 71.38
N THR A 514 -6.40 18.29 72.58
CA THR A 514 -7.84 18.42 72.85
C THR A 514 -8.35 19.86 72.89
N ASP A 515 -7.46 20.85 73.01
CA ASP A 515 -7.83 22.24 73.26
C ASP A 515 -8.09 23.02 71.95
N VAL A 516 -7.78 22.42 70.80
CA VAL A 516 -7.90 23.03 69.46
C VAL A 516 -8.37 21.97 68.47
N ALA A 517 -9.15 22.36 67.46
CA ALA A 517 -9.50 21.46 66.36
C ALA A 517 -8.26 21.14 65.49
N SER A 518 -7.45 20.19 65.93
CA SER A 518 -6.22 19.77 65.26
C SER A 518 -6.48 18.72 64.18
N ILE A 519 -5.73 18.78 63.08
CA ILE A 519 -5.71 17.72 62.06
C ILE A 519 -5.07 16.47 62.68
N ASP A 520 -5.80 15.36 62.70
CA ASP A 520 -5.33 14.11 63.30
C ASP A 520 -4.30 13.43 62.39
N ILE A 521 -3.02 13.72 62.65
CA ILE A 521 -1.88 13.03 62.05
C ILE A 521 -1.17 12.28 63.17
N THR A 522 -1.70 11.13 63.59
CA THR A 522 -0.97 10.25 64.49
C THR A 522 0.19 9.60 63.73
N GLU A 523 1.42 10.07 63.97
CA GLU A 523 2.66 9.52 63.35
C GLU A 523 2.71 8.00 63.46
N THR A 524 2.26 7.44 64.58
CA THR A 524 2.22 5.99 64.83
C THR A 524 1.26 5.24 63.91
N SER A 525 0.10 5.82 63.55
CA SER A 525 -0.87 5.17 62.66
C SER A 525 -0.39 5.18 61.19
N LEU A 526 0.27 6.26 60.78
CA LEU A 526 0.91 6.38 59.48
C LEU A 526 2.09 5.43 59.34
N ILE A 527 2.97 5.34 60.34
CA ILE A 527 4.13 4.44 60.31
C ILE A 527 3.69 2.98 60.30
N LYS A 528 2.67 2.60 61.09
CA LYS A 528 2.07 1.25 61.04
C LYS A 528 1.48 0.94 59.66
N ARG A 529 0.79 1.90 59.03
CA ARG A 529 0.27 1.74 57.66
C ARG A 529 1.38 1.64 56.62
N LEU A 530 2.45 2.40 56.77
CA LEU A 530 3.61 2.36 55.88
C LEU A 530 4.28 0.99 55.94
N TYR A 531 4.54 0.45 57.13
CA TYR A 531 5.12 -0.89 57.25
C TYR A 531 4.20 -1.98 56.69
N ASN A 532 2.89 -1.90 56.94
CA ASN A 532 1.92 -2.82 56.33
C ASN A 532 1.91 -2.72 54.79
N PHE A 533 2.01 -1.51 54.25
CA PHE A 533 2.12 -1.28 52.81
C PHE A 533 3.41 -1.90 52.26
N LEU A 534 4.57 -1.62 52.86
CA LEU A 534 5.86 -2.16 52.40
C LEU A 534 5.90 -3.69 52.44
N SER A 535 5.28 -4.30 53.46
CA SER A 535 5.11 -5.75 53.56
C SER A 535 4.17 -6.31 52.48
N GLN A 536 3.02 -5.67 52.21
CA GLN A 536 2.09 -6.11 51.15
C GLN A 536 2.70 -6.11 49.74
N PHE A 537 3.68 -5.24 49.49
CA PHE A 537 4.34 -5.12 48.19
C PHE A 537 5.72 -5.81 48.14
N ASN A 538 6.07 -6.65 49.13
CA ASN A 538 7.34 -7.38 49.19
C ASN A 538 8.60 -6.48 49.07
N CYS A 539 8.51 -5.22 49.52
CA CYS A 539 9.65 -4.31 49.53
C CYS A 539 10.61 -4.72 50.66
N LYS A 540 11.71 -5.39 50.32
CA LYS A 540 12.75 -5.74 51.29
C LYS A 540 13.63 -4.52 51.58
N PRO A 541 13.96 -4.24 52.85
CA PRO A 541 14.87 -3.14 53.17
C PRO A 541 16.28 -3.43 52.65
N GLU A 542 16.89 -2.48 51.93
CA GLU A 542 18.30 -2.54 51.55
C GLU A 542 19.18 -2.24 52.78
N LYS A 543 20.18 -3.10 53.04
CA LYS A 543 21.16 -2.87 54.11
C LYS A 543 22.03 -1.67 53.71
N LEU A 544 21.75 -0.51 54.28
CA LEU A 544 22.70 0.60 54.33
C LEU A 544 23.81 0.28 55.35
N GLU A 545 25.03 0.71 55.06
CA GLU A 545 26.21 0.49 55.90
C GLU A 545 25.95 0.80 57.39
N GLU A 546 26.57 -0.02 58.23
CA GLU A 546 26.36 -0.18 59.68
C GLU A 546 26.37 1.14 60.46
N SER A 547 25.20 1.77 60.67
CA SER A 547 24.89 2.64 61.84
C SER A 547 23.56 3.41 61.78
N ASN A 548 22.85 3.46 60.64
CA ASN A 548 21.66 4.32 60.48
C ASN A 548 20.31 3.58 60.33
N SER A 549 20.28 2.26 60.42
CA SER A 549 19.02 1.50 60.35
C SER A 549 18.21 1.68 61.64
N GLN A 550 17.02 2.30 61.53
CA GLN A 550 16.14 2.59 62.67
C GLN A 550 14.75 1.97 62.49
N VAL A 551 14.17 1.51 63.59
CA VAL A 551 12.82 0.94 63.70
C VAL A 551 11.97 1.85 64.61
N TRP A 552 10.75 2.14 64.19
CA TRP A 552 9.82 2.92 65.02
C TRP A 552 9.23 2.05 66.13
N ILE A 553 9.39 2.47 67.39
CA ILE A 553 8.79 1.83 68.57
C ILE A 553 7.70 2.74 69.14
N PRO A 554 6.43 2.34 69.07
CA PRO A 554 5.32 3.06 69.70
C PRO A 554 5.44 3.10 71.23
N ASN A 555 5.01 4.20 71.85
CA ASN A 555 4.87 4.26 73.31
C ASN A 555 3.70 3.37 73.77
N LEU A 556 3.87 2.69 74.91
CA LEU A 556 2.84 1.82 75.48
C LEU A 556 1.64 2.59 76.05
N VAL A 557 1.82 3.89 76.33
CA VAL A 557 0.78 4.79 76.86
C VAL A 557 0.84 6.11 76.08
N GLY A 558 -0.09 6.33 75.15
CA GLY A 558 -0.23 7.54 74.32
C GLY A 558 0.12 7.36 72.83
N ASP A 559 -0.20 8.37 72.00
CA ASP A 559 -0.15 8.28 70.52
C ASP A 559 1.23 8.60 69.87
N GLY A 560 2.30 8.58 70.66
CA GLY A 560 3.68 8.84 70.20
C GLY A 560 4.53 7.59 70.02
N GLY A 561 5.77 7.77 69.57
CA GLY A 561 6.78 6.73 69.49
C GLY A 561 8.18 7.32 69.30
N LYS A 562 9.18 6.45 69.14
CA LYS A 562 10.56 6.85 68.91
C LYS A 562 11.26 5.95 67.91
N TRP A 563 12.18 6.49 67.14
CA TRP A 563 13.10 5.72 66.30
C TRP A 563 14.20 5.11 67.16
N VAL A 564 14.37 3.79 67.07
CA VAL A 564 15.37 3.01 67.80
C VAL A 564 16.27 2.32 66.78
N ASN A 565 17.58 2.33 66.99
CA ASN A 565 18.50 1.61 66.11
C ASN A 565 18.19 0.10 66.16
N THR A 566 18.26 -0.57 65.00
CA THR A 566 18.06 -2.02 64.84
C THR A 566 18.87 -2.87 65.81
N ASP A 567 20.06 -2.41 66.23
CA ASP A 567 20.95 -3.10 67.18
C ASP A 567 20.32 -3.27 68.58
N PHE A 568 19.31 -2.46 68.91
CA PHE A 568 18.56 -2.53 70.17
C PHE A 568 17.16 -3.14 70.00
N CYS A 569 16.84 -3.73 68.85
CA CYS A 569 15.52 -4.28 68.53
C CYS A 569 15.60 -5.81 68.31
N ILE A 570 14.64 -6.54 68.86
CA ILE A 570 14.50 -7.99 68.67
C ILE A 570 13.08 -8.34 68.23
N ILE A 571 12.92 -9.40 67.44
CA ILE A 571 11.59 -9.84 66.97
C ILE A 571 10.71 -10.24 68.15
N ARG A 572 11.18 -11.15 69.01
CA ARG A 572 10.42 -11.65 70.17
C ARG A 572 11.37 -11.96 71.32
N ASP A 573 11.10 -11.40 72.50
CA ASP A 573 11.74 -11.83 73.75
C ASP A 573 10.89 -12.95 74.37
N LYS A 574 11.38 -14.18 74.37
CA LYS A 574 10.69 -15.30 75.04
C LYS A 574 11.19 -15.32 76.48
N ASN A 575 10.30 -15.01 77.42
CA ASN A 575 10.51 -15.03 78.88
C ASN A 575 11.15 -13.76 79.51
N ASP A 576 11.08 -12.59 78.85
CA ASP A 576 11.62 -11.32 79.36
C ASP A 576 13.12 -11.40 79.75
N LEU A 577 13.89 -12.20 79.01
CA LEU A 577 15.29 -12.49 79.32
C LEU A 577 16.18 -11.24 79.26
N PHE A 578 15.80 -10.24 78.46
CA PHE A 578 16.59 -9.02 78.24
C PHE A 578 16.04 -7.78 78.96
N GLY A 579 14.88 -7.89 79.62
CA GLY A 579 14.24 -6.78 80.35
C GLY A 579 14.12 -5.49 79.52
N SER A 580 14.40 -4.33 80.12
CA SER A 580 14.32 -3.01 79.44
C SER A 580 15.49 -2.67 78.51
N ARG A 581 16.43 -3.62 78.28
CA ARG A 581 17.64 -3.35 77.49
C ARG A 581 17.43 -3.47 75.98
N LEU A 582 16.41 -4.21 75.53
CA LEU A 582 16.07 -4.40 74.12
C LEU A 582 14.56 -4.19 73.90
N TYR A 583 14.19 -3.70 72.71
CA TYR A 583 12.79 -3.49 72.34
C TYR A 583 12.26 -4.69 71.56
N SER A 584 11.25 -5.37 72.10
CA SER A 584 10.59 -6.46 71.39
C SER A 584 9.54 -5.93 70.40
N VAL A 585 9.83 -6.03 69.11
CA VAL A 585 8.96 -5.53 68.02
C VAL A 585 7.62 -6.28 67.99
N SER A 586 7.60 -7.56 68.40
CA SER A 586 6.36 -8.36 68.49
C SER A 586 5.31 -7.83 69.46
N GLN A 587 5.69 -6.94 70.38
CA GLN A 587 4.74 -6.29 71.28
C GLN A 587 3.91 -5.19 70.59
N PHE A 588 4.37 -4.68 69.44
CA PHE A 588 3.82 -3.47 68.82
C PHE A 588 3.22 -3.70 67.42
N TYR A 589 3.59 -4.80 66.76
CA TYR A 589 3.27 -5.09 65.36
C TYR A 589 2.70 -6.50 65.18
N LYS A 590 1.89 -6.69 64.13
CA LYS A 590 1.19 -7.95 63.88
C LYS A 590 2.15 -9.06 63.39
N PRO A 591 1.83 -10.34 63.62
CA PRO A 591 2.70 -11.48 63.27
C PRO A 591 3.16 -11.52 61.81
N GLU A 592 2.31 -11.11 60.87
CA GLU A 592 2.63 -11.14 59.44
C GLU A 592 3.77 -10.16 59.11
N LEU A 593 3.74 -8.98 59.72
CA LEU A 593 4.76 -7.95 59.54
C LEU A 593 6.10 -8.32 60.18
N LEU A 594 6.06 -9.08 61.28
CA LEU A 594 7.25 -9.57 61.96
C LEU A 594 8.05 -10.54 61.09
N HIS A 595 7.37 -11.45 60.40
CA HIS A 595 8.00 -12.46 59.55
C HIS A 595 8.47 -11.87 58.21
N ASP A 596 7.62 -11.10 57.54
CA ASP A 596 7.86 -10.74 56.14
C ASP A 596 8.72 -9.47 55.96
N TYR A 597 8.77 -8.60 56.98
CA TYR A 597 9.45 -7.30 56.88
C TYR A 597 10.52 -7.11 57.96
N PHE A 598 10.25 -7.41 59.23
CA PHE A 598 11.22 -7.19 60.31
C PHE A 598 12.25 -8.31 60.46
N LEU A 599 11.91 -9.57 60.15
CA LEU A 599 12.83 -10.71 60.26
C LEU A 599 14.11 -10.48 59.42
N PRO A 600 14.04 -10.11 58.12
CA PRO A 600 15.25 -9.89 57.31
C PRO A 600 16.03 -8.62 57.69
N LEU A 601 15.37 -7.66 58.34
CA LEU A 601 15.98 -6.40 58.79
C LEU A 601 16.78 -6.57 60.08
N LEU A 602 16.30 -7.45 60.98
CA LEU A 602 16.90 -7.71 62.28
C LEU A 602 17.79 -8.97 62.28
N GLU A 603 17.72 -9.82 61.25
CA GLU A 603 18.68 -10.90 60.97
C GLU A 603 19.94 -10.35 60.26
N SER A 604 20.76 -9.62 61.00
CA SER A 604 22.22 -9.63 60.80
C SER A 604 22.85 -10.54 61.85
N GLU A 605 24.12 -10.91 61.66
CA GLU A 605 24.92 -11.85 62.46
C GLU A 605 25.12 -11.46 63.96
N ASN A 606 24.24 -10.67 64.55
CA ASN A 606 24.30 -10.21 65.93
C ASN A 606 24.03 -11.31 66.97
N PHE A 607 23.38 -12.43 66.62
CA PHE A 607 23.20 -13.55 67.57
C PHE A 607 24.53 -14.24 67.91
N LEU A 608 25.48 -14.31 66.95
CA LEU A 608 26.83 -14.84 67.18
C LEU A 608 27.75 -13.77 67.81
N GLN A 609 27.55 -12.49 67.48
CA GLN A 609 28.35 -11.39 68.06
C GLN A 609 28.00 -11.12 69.53
N TRP A 610 26.74 -11.28 69.95
CA TRP A 610 26.34 -11.10 71.36
C TRP A 610 26.66 -12.27 72.28
N MET A 611 26.73 -13.50 71.76
CA MET A 611 27.29 -14.64 72.53
C MET A 611 28.78 -14.44 72.86
N ASN A 612 29.51 -13.66 72.05
CA ASN A 612 30.90 -13.30 72.35
C ASN A 612 31.07 -12.15 73.36
N ILE A 613 30.07 -11.28 73.54
CA ILE A 613 30.15 -10.10 74.43
C ILE A 613 29.68 -10.42 75.86
N SER A 614 28.85 -11.45 76.05
CA SER A 614 28.22 -11.74 77.35
C SER A 614 28.90 -12.79 78.22
N GLY A 615 30.05 -13.36 77.81
CA GLY A 615 30.90 -14.16 78.71
C GLY A 615 30.24 -15.38 79.36
N TYR A 616 29.15 -15.91 78.81
CA TYR A 616 28.52 -17.16 79.25
C TYR A 616 28.80 -18.26 78.24
N GLY A 617 29.56 -19.26 78.67
CA GLY A 617 29.90 -20.44 77.88
C GLY A 617 28.72 -21.37 77.62
N MET A 618 28.89 -22.15 76.54
CA MET A 618 28.17 -23.33 76.04
C MET A 618 27.09 -23.98 76.92
N ILE A 619 26.02 -24.50 76.28
CA ILE A 619 25.67 -25.94 76.19
C ILE A 619 24.48 -26.08 75.21
N GLY A 620 24.53 -27.12 74.38
CA GLY A 620 23.62 -27.32 73.25
C GLY A 620 22.25 -27.93 73.54
N CYS A 621 21.60 -28.24 72.41
CA CYS A 621 20.23 -28.70 72.16
C CYS A 621 19.18 -27.60 72.02
#